data_AF-A0A2H0N5K1-F1
#
_entry.id   AF-A0A2H0N5K1-F1
#
_cell.length_a   1.000
_cell.length_b   1.000
_cell.length_c   1.000
_cell.angle_alpha   90.00
_cell.angle_beta   90.00
_cell.angle_gamma   90.00
#
_symmetry.space_group_name_H-M   'P 1'
#
loop_
_entity.id
_entity.type
_entity.pdbx_description
1 polymer ?
#
loop_
_entity_poly.entity_id
_entity_poly.type
_entity_poly.pdbx_seq_one_letter_code
_entity_poly.pdbx_strand_id
1 'polypeptide(L)'
;MREKGDFRQSWRIFRIMAEFVEGYQFLSELKNEVTILGSARFHPDESYYKVAYEIGKILAENNFTTITGGGPGIMEAANKGAFEGKGQSVGLNIELPFEQVLNPYVTRSTSFNYFFTRKVMLTSPAHAFVYFPGGFGTMDEFFEVVDLMELGMMNKSPIILVGSSYWKPLIKFLKSCCIEGAGSMTAEQINSWHVVDSAQEAFKYIKGHDDAHNQTCDLSADNFHCLENVNWRVFRIMSELVQGFEFVSGLDKDVTILGTKSIPKKSPYYQSALKVGKLAVKHGYTVITGGKYGIAEAVNRGAFHEGGRSIGIGMEVAGHKEVNSYLTDSIIFKFPFTRKLIVTAPSDAFIFFPGGFGTLHQLFEVLTLMQTSKIKKRPVILVDHKFWLPLHKFIKKVLVHDVDTVSDEDDELYQIVDNEEQIFEVISEWKSN
;
A
#
# COMPACT_ATOMS: atom_id res chain seq x y z
N MET A 1 -11.59 3.02 -28.36
CA MET A 1 -12.49 1.85 -28.49
C MET A 1 -12.05 0.82 -27.47
N ARG A 2 -12.86 0.55 -26.44
CA ARG A 2 -12.66 -0.58 -25.51
C ARG A 2 -13.19 -1.82 -26.22
N GLU A 3 -12.30 -2.74 -26.64
CA GLU A 3 -12.69 -3.99 -27.30
C GLU A 3 -13.45 -4.92 -26.34
N LYS A 4 -14.57 -5.46 -26.84
CA LYS A 4 -15.38 -6.49 -26.18
C LYS A 4 -14.62 -7.81 -26.13
N GLY A 5 -14.54 -8.41 -24.94
CA GLY A 5 -14.18 -9.81 -24.75
C GLY A 5 -12.71 -10.13 -25.03
N ASP A 6 -11.80 -9.56 -24.24
CA ASP A 6 -10.38 -9.87 -24.35
C ASP A 6 -10.06 -11.18 -23.62
N PHE A 7 -9.77 -12.26 -24.36
CA PHE A 7 -9.27 -13.53 -23.80
C PHE A 7 -8.05 -13.30 -22.88
N ARG A 8 -7.30 -12.19 -23.04
CA ARG A 8 -6.20 -11.80 -22.15
C ARG A 8 -6.66 -11.48 -20.73
N GLN A 9 -7.91 -11.05 -20.51
CA GLN A 9 -8.43 -10.78 -19.16
C GLN A 9 -8.62 -12.07 -18.37
N SER A 10 -9.19 -13.13 -18.98
CA SER A 10 -9.33 -14.43 -18.32
C SER A 10 -7.96 -15.06 -18.04
N TRP A 11 -7.03 -15.03 -19.01
CA TRP A 11 -5.66 -15.52 -18.82
C TRP A 11 -4.89 -14.73 -17.75
N ARG A 12 -5.11 -13.42 -17.65
CA ARG A 12 -4.53 -12.58 -16.59
C ARG A 12 -4.99 -13.03 -15.22
N ILE A 13 -6.28 -13.33 -15.05
CA ILE A 13 -6.82 -13.81 -13.79
C ILE A 13 -6.21 -15.17 -13.42
N PHE A 14 -6.16 -16.13 -14.36
CA PHE A 14 -5.51 -17.42 -14.12
C PHE A 14 -4.04 -17.29 -13.72
N ARG A 15 -3.30 -16.36 -14.33
CA ARG A 15 -1.90 -16.08 -13.96
C ARG A 15 -1.77 -15.48 -12.57
N ILE A 16 -2.61 -14.50 -12.21
CA ILE A 16 -2.65 -13.94 -10.85
C ILE A 16 -2.92 -15.05 -9.83
N MET A 17 -3.82 -15.98 -10.14
CA MET A 17 -4.11 -17.11 -9.25
C MET A 17 -2.92 -18.07 -9.10
N ALA A 18 -2.25 -18.41 -10.21
CA ALA A 18 -1.05 -19.25 -10.19
C ALA A 18 0.05 -18.61 -9.32
N GLU A 19 0.31 -17.32 -9.51
CA GLU A 19 1.28 -16.57 -8.70
C GLU A 19 0.93 -16.54 -7.22
N PHE A 20 -0.35 -16.45 -6.86
CA PHE A 20 -0.76 -16.56 -5.46
C PHE A 20 -0.46 -17.95 -4.89
N VAL A 21 -0.84 -19.01 -5.59
CA VAL A 21 -0.63 -20.39 -5.14
C VAL A 21 0.86 -20.69 -5.00
N GLU A 22 1.65 -20.37 -6.03
CA GLU A 22 3.10 -20.60 -6.07
C GLU A 22 3.83 -19.75 -5.02
N GLY A 23 3.45 -18.48 -4.88
CA GLY A 23 4.03 -17.58 -3.89
C GLY A 23 3.77 -18.03 -2.45
N TYR A 24 2.53 -18.41 -2.11
CA TYR A 24 2.22 -18.91 -0.76
C TYR A 24 2.87 -20.27 -0.49
N GLN A 25 2.90 -21.18 -1.47
CA GLN A 25 3.60 -22.45 -1.33
C GLN A 25 5.09 -22.21 -1.05
N PHE A 26 5.72 -21.32 -1.82
CA PHE A 26 7.12 -20.94 -1.63
C PHE A 26 7.39 -20.36 -0.23
N LEU A 27 6.54 -19.42 0.23
CA LEU A 27 6.67 -18.83 1.58
C LEU A 27 6.44 -19.86 2.69
N SER A 28 5.55 -20.83 2.51
CA SER A 28 5.26 -21.85 3.54
C SER A 28 6.43 -22.78 3.87
N GLU A 29 7.45 -22.82 3.02
CA GLU A 29 8.68 -23.58 3.24
C GLU A 29 9.74 -22.80 4.03
N LEU A 30 9.51 -21.51 4.27
CA LEU A 30 10.41 -20.63 5.02
C LEU A 30 10.05 -20.67 6.52
N LYS A 31 11.00 -20.18 7.33
CA LYS A 31 10.85 -20.06 8.79
C LYS A 31 11.62 -18.85 9.28
N ASN A 32 11.15 -18.23 10.35
CA ASN A 32 11.79 -17.08 11.00
C ASN A 32 12.07 -15.97 9.96
N GLU A 33 11.08 -15.65 9.14
CA GLU A 33 11.23 -14.74 8.01
C GLU A 33 11.34 -13.30 8.51
N VAL A 34 12.37 -12.58 8.07
CA VAL A 34 12.47 -11.12 8.25
C VAL A 34 12.48 -10.49 6.88
N THR A 35 11.45 -9.70 6.60
CA THR A 35 11.35 -8.97 5.32
C THR A 35 12.06 -7.63 5.47
N ILE A 36 13.02 -7.38 4.57
CA ILE A 36 13.79 -6.13 4.50
C ILE A 36 13.41 -5.39 3.21
N LEU A 37 12.93 -4.15 3.37
CA LEU A 37 12.46 -3.29 2.28
C LEU A 37 13.22 -1.96 2.28
N GLY A 38 13.44 -1.40 1.10
CA GLY A 38 14.19 -0.14 0.94
C GLY A 38 14.50 0.19 -0.52
N SER A 39 15.16 1.32 -0.74
CA SER A 39 15.49 1.78 -2.09
C SER A 39 16.46 0.86 -2.84
N ALA A 40 16.22 0.73 -4.14
CA ALA A 40 17.13 0.11 -5.10
C ALA A 40 18.34 0.99 -5.47
N ARG A 41 18.38 2.25 -5.02
CA ARG A 41 19.35 3.27 -5.45
C ARG A 41 20.58 3.43 -4.54
N PHE A 42 20.63 2.78 -3.38
CA PHE A 42 21.78 2.87 -2.47
C PHE A 42 22.99 2.08 -2.97
N HIS A 43 24.18 2.68 -2.95
CA HIS A 43 25.43 2.06 -3.37
C HIS A 43 26.21 1.41 -2.21
N PRO A 44 27.09 0.43 -2.50
CA PRO A 44 27.86 -0.28 -1.47
C PRO A 44 28.68 0.57 -0.49
N ASP A 45 29.09 1.77 -0.91
CA ASP A 45 29.89 2.67 -0.08
C ASP A 45 29.06 3.49 0.91
N GLU A 46 27.74 3.52 0.74
CA GLU A 46 26.82 4.30 1.57
C GLU A 46 26.50 3.63 2.91
N SER A 47 26.14 4.45 3.90
CA SER A 47 25.89 3.98 5.27
C SER A 47 24.71 3.01 5.36
N TYR A 48 23.60 3.31 4.68
CA TYR A 48 22.42 2.45 4.71
C TYR A 48 22.65 1.08 4.06
N TYR A 49 23.45 1.02 2.98
CA TYR A 49 23.85 -0.25 2.39
C TYR A 49 24.64 -1.10 3.40
N LYS A 50 25.62 -0.50 4.08
CA LYS A 50 26.46 -1.19 5.08
C LYS A 50 25.63 -1.72 6.25
N VAL A 51 24.66 -0.94 6.74
CA VAL A 51 23.74 -1.37 7.79
C VAL A 51 22.84 -2.51 7.31
N ALA A 52 22.29 -2.44 6.09
CA ALA A 52 21.47 -3.52 5.52
C ALA A 52 22.26 -4.82 5.37
N TYR A 53 23.51 -4.74 4.90
CA TYR A 53 24.42 -5.88 4.85
C TYR A 53 24.67 -6.49 6.24
N GLU A 54 24.93 -5.64 7.25
CA GLU A 54 25.17 -6.12 8.60
C GLU A 54 23.93 -6.76 9.24
N ILE A 55 22.73 -6.21 9.01
CA ILE A 55 21.47 -6.84 9.44
C ILE A 55 21.34 -8.22 8.80
N GLY A 56 21.49 -8.33 7.47
CA GLY A 56 21.38 -9.62 6.78
C GLY A 56 22.35 -10.68 7.34
N LYS A 57 23.58 -10.27 7.66
CA LYS A 57 24.58 -11.16 8.26
C LYS A 57 24.19 -11.60 9.67
N ILE A 58 23.77 -10.68 10.53
CA ILE A 58 23.34 -11.00 11.90
C ILE A 58 22.12 -11.94 11.88
N LEU A 59 21.17 -11.73 10.97
CA LEU A 59 20.01 -12.60 10.79
C LEU A 59 20.43 -14.03 10.43
N ALA A 60 21.35 -14.19 9.47
CA ALA A 60 21.89 -15.48 9.08
C ALA A 60 22.58 -16.22 10.25
N GLU A 61 23.41 -15.50 11.02
CA GLU A 61 24.10 -16.04 12.20
C GLU A 61 23.14 -16.51 13.32
N ASN A 62 21.89 -16.04 13.29
CA ASN A 62 20.86 -16.35 14.29
C ASN A 62 19.70 -17.18 13.72
N ASN A 63 19.87 -17.85 12.57
CA ASN A 63 18.86 -18.71 11.94
C ASN A 63 17.55 -18.01 11.54
N PHE A 64 17.63 -16.74 11.13
CA PHE A 64 16.54 -16.03 10.48
C PHE A 64 16.68 -16.10 8.95
N THR A 65 15.54 -16.16 8.26
CA THR A 65 15.48 -16.10 6.79
C THR A 65 15.34 -14.66 6.35
N THR A 66 16.27 -14.16 5.53
CA THR A 66 16.18 -12.80 4.98
C THR A 66 15.37 -12.81 3.69
N ILE A 67 14.26 -12.07 3.66
CA ILE A 67 13.42 -11.88 2.47
C ILE A 67 13.55 -10.45 1.96
N THR A 68 13.77 -10.29 0.65
CA THR A 68 13.78 -8.99 -0.02
C THR A 68 13.05 -9.07 -1.37
N GLY A 69 12.94 -7.95 -2.08
CA GLY A 69 12.49 -7.95 -3.48
C GLY A 69 13.53 -8.51 -4.48
N GLY A 70 14.75 -8.83 -4.07
CA GLY A 70 15.78 -9.43 -4.92
C GLY A 70 16.47 -8.48 -5.91
N GLY A 71 16.14 -7.19 -5.89
CA GLY A 71 16.78 -6.16 -6.72
C GLY A 71 18.12 -5.65 -6.15
N PRO A 72 18.68 -4.57 -6.73
CA PRO A 72 19.90 -3.92 -6.24
C PRO A 72 19.64 -3.08 -4.97
N GLY A 73 20.65 -2.37 -4.50
CA GLY A 73 20.54 -1.44 -3.38
C GLY A 73 20.39 -2.12 -2.03
N ILE A 74 19.44 -1.66 -1.21
CA ILE A 74 19.20 -2.23 0.14
C ILE A 74 18.87 -3.73 0.06
N MET A 75 18.11 -4.14 -0.95
CA MET A 75 17.75 -5.54 -1.17
C MET A 75 19.00 -6.39 -1.39
N GLU A 76 19.88 -5.97 -2.30
CA GLU A 76 21.17 -6.64 -2.55
C GLU A 76 22.05 -6.67 -1.31
N ALA A 77 22.16 -5.56 -0.58
CA ALA A 77 22.95 -5.49 0.64
C ALA A 77 22.52 -6.53 1.67
N ALA A 78 21.21 -6.57 1.97
CA ALA A 78 20.63 -7.53 2.90
C ALA A 78 20.83 -8.98 2.44
N ASN A 79 20.56 -9.28 1.16
CA ASN A 79 20.79 -10.60 0.59
C ASN A 79 22.27 -11.01 0.66
N LYS A 80 23.19 -10.08 0.37
CA LYS A 80 24.63 -10.28 0.45
C LYS A 80 25.07 -10.63 1.87
N GLY A 81 24.59 -9.88 2.86
CA GLY A 81 24.85 -10.14 4.27
C GLY A 81 24.39 -11.54 4.68
N ALA A 82 23.17 -11.90 4.32
CA ALA A 82 22.61 -13.21 4.62
C ALA A 82 23.37 -14.36 3.93
N PHE A 83 23.73 -14.18 2.66
CA PHE A 83 24.48 -15.15 1.87
C PHE A 83 25.88 -15.40 2.43
N GLU A 84 26.64 -14.34 2.70
CA GLU A 84 28.00 -14.43 3.26
C GLU A 84 27.99 -14.95 4.71
N GLY A 85 26.91 -14.66 5.46
CA GLY A 85 26.61 -15.26 6.75
C GLY A 85 26.15 -16.73 6.68
N LYS A 86 26.06 -17.33 5.49
CA LYS A 86 25.61 -18.71 5.22
C LYS A 86 24.16 -18.99 5.65
N GLY A 87 23.31 -17.96 5.68
CA GLY A 87 21.88 -18.07 5.98
C GLY A 87 21.01 -18.23 4.73
N GLN A 88 19.69 -18.26 4.94
CA GLN A 88 18.72 -18.25 3.85
C GLN A 88 18.57 -16.82 3.30
N SER A 89 18.82 -16.66 2.00
CA SER A 89 18.72 -15.38 1.29
C SER A 89 17.68 -15.50 0.19
N VAL A 90 16.53 -14.87 0.40
CA VAL A 90 15.35 -15.01 -0.45
C VAL A 90 15.09 -13.72 -1.23
N GLY A 91 14.79 -13.85 -2.51
CA GLY A 91 14.38 -12.76 -3.38
C GLY A 91 13.03 -13.03 -4.05
N LEU A 92 12.03 -12.19 -3.78
CA LEU A 92 10.74 -12.21 -4.47
C LEU A 92 10.81 -11.25 -5.65
N ASN A 93 11.14 -11.74 -6.85
CA ASN A 93 11.46 -10.89 -8.00
C ASN A 93 10.23 -10.53 -8.85
N ILE A 94 10.36 -9.52 -9.72
CA ILE A 94 9.35 -9.17 -10.72
C ILE A 94 9.91 -9.38 -12.13
N GLU A 95 9.17 -10.09 -12.98
CA GLU A 95 9.44 -10.22 -14.41
C GLU A 95 8.92 -8.98 -15.14
N LEU A 96 9.84 -8.23 -15.74
CA LEU A 96 9.54 -7.02 -16.52
C LEU A 96 10.16 -7.14 -17.91
N PRO A 97 9.57 -6.48 -18.94
CA PRO A 97 10.15 -6.45 -20.29
C PRO A 97 11.58 -5.88 -20.35
N PHE A 98 11.94 -5.05 -19.37
CA PHE A 98 13.31 -4.63 -19.09
C PHE A 98 13.65 -5.18 -17.71
N GLU A 99 14.52 -6.19 -17.67
CA GLU A 99 14.65 -7.12 -16.55
C GLU A 99 15.20 -6.44 -15.29
N GLN A 100 14.52 -6.62 -14.15
CA GLN A 100 15.17 -6.43 -12.85
C GLN A 100 16.03 -7.68 -12.60
N VAL A 101 17.33 -7.56 -12.85
CA VAL A 101 18.28 -8.66 -12.64
C VAL A 101 18.31 -8.99 -11.15
N LEU A 102 18.03 -10.26 -10.84
CA LEU A 102 18.15 -10.78 -9.49
C LEU A 102 19.59 -10.59 -9.02
N ASN A 103 19.78 -10.01 -7.83
CA ASN A 103 21.12 -9.82 -7.31
C ASN A 103 21.80 -11.20 -7.06
N PRO A 104 23.15 -11.29 -7.20
CA PRO A 104 23.86 -12.57 -7.20
C PRO A 104 23.91 -13.28 -5.85
N TYR A 105 23.36 -12.67 -4.80
CA TYR A 105 23.39 -13.19 -3.43
C TYR A 105 22.08 -13.84 -3.00
N VAL A 106 21.07 -13.88 -3.88
CA VAL A 106 19.83 -14.62 -3.64
C VAL A 106 20.07 -16.11 -3.86
N THR A 107 19.75 -16.94 -2.86
CA THR A 107 19.88 -18.41 -2.93
C THR A 107 18.57 -19.11 -3.25
N ARG A 108 17.43 -18.48 -2.94
CA ARG A 108 16.09 -18.95 -3.29
C ARG A 108 15.27 -17.79 -3.84
N SER A 109 14.52 -18.02 -4.91
CA SER A 109 13.67 -16.98 -5.47
C SER A 109 12.36 -17.56 -6.01
N THR A 110 11.38 -16.68 -6.13
CA THR A 110 10.20 -16.87 -6.95
C THR A 110 9.92 -15.57 -7.69
N SER A 111 9.30 -15.67 -8.86
CA SER A 111 9.10 -14.57 -9.80
C SER A 111 7.63 -14.30 -10.01
N PHE A 112 7.28 -13.03 -10.15
CA PHE A 112 5.91 -12.57 -10.38
C PHE A 112 5.84 -11.72 -11.64
N ASN A 113 4.71 -11.76 -12.35
CA ASN A 113 4.44 -10.88 -13.49
C ASN A 113 3.71 -9.60 -13.06
N TYR A 114 3.01 -9.63 -11.93
CA TYR A 114 2.24 -8.50 -11.42
C TYR A 114 2.87 -7.95 -10.14
N PHE A 115 3.08 -6.63 -10.09
CA PHE A 115 3.59 -5.95 -8.88
C PHE A 115 2.74 -6.24 -7.65
N PHE A 116 1.43 -6.31 -7.86
CA PHE A 116 0.47 -6.54 -6.82
C PHE A 116 0.61 -7.92 -6.13
N THR A 117 0.73 -9.01 -6.90
CA THR A 117 0.88 -10.37 -6.34
C THR A 117 2.21 -10.48 -5.59
N ARG A 118 3.29 -9.96 -6.19
CA ARG A 118 4.60 -9.83 -5.54
C ARG A 118 4.52 -9.06 -4.22
N LYS A 119 3.85 -7.90 -4.22
CA LYS A 119 3.70 -7.05 -3.03
C LYS A 119 3.00 -7.82 -1.92
N VAL A 120 1.91 -8.52 -2.22
CA VAL A 120 1.22 -9.35 -1.21
C VAL A 120 2.16 -10.40 -0.61
N MET A 121 3.06 -11.00 -1.39
CA MET A 121 4.04 -11.96 -0.87
C MET A 121 5.16 -11.29 -0.05
N LEU A 122 5.61 -10.10 -0.45
CA LEU A 122 6.61 -9.32 0.32
C LEU A 122 6.05 -8.85 1.65
N THR A 123 4.80 -8.39 1.67
CA THR A 123 4.11 -7.89 2.86
C THR A 123 3.39 -9.01 3.62
N SER A 124 3.54 -10.27 3.23
CA SER A 124 3.01 -11.41 3.99
C SER A 124 3.77 -11.55 5.31
N PRO A 125 3.22 -12.27 6.31
CA PRO A 125 3.73 -12.23 7.66
C PRO A 125 5.17 -12.70 7.69
N ALA A 126 5.95 -11.81 8.28
CA ALA A 126 7.30 -12.02 8.68
C ALA A 126 7.32 -11.99 10.21
N HIS A 127 8.29 -12.68 10.79
CA HIS A 127 8.71 -12.51 12.18
C HIS A 127 8.95 -11.02 12.49
N ALA A 128 9.48 -10.25 11.54
CA ALA A 128 9.62 -8.80 11.63
C ALA A 128 9.70 -8.13 10.25
N PHE A 129 9.35 -6.85 10.18
CA PHE A 129 9.57 -6.01 9.00
C PHE A 129 10.63 -4.94 9.29
N VAL A 130 11.62 -4.84 8.42
CA VAL A 130 12.68 -3.83 8.49
C VAL A 130 12.59 -2.91 7.28
N TYR A 131 12.34 -1.63 7.52
CA TYR A 131 12.24 -0.61 6.49
C TYR A 131 13.44 0.33 6.53
N PHE A 132 14.16 0.38 5.43
CA PHE A 132 15.20 1.37 5.14
C PHE A 132 14.60 2.57 4.40
N PRO A 133 15.36 3.68 4.27
CA PRO A 133 14.97 4.79 3.41
C PRO A 133 14.64 4.34 1.99
N GLY A 134 13.62 4.96 1.41
CA GLY A 134 12.97 4.48 0.20
C GLY A 134 12.24 5.59 -0.55
N GLY A 135 11.66 5.25 -1.70
CA GLY A 135 10.80 6.15 -2.48
C GLY A 135 9.31 5.87 -2.24
N PHE A 136 8.47 6.17 -3.22
CA PHE A 136 7.03 5.90 -3.14
C PHE A 136 6.71 4.41 -2.96
N GLY A 137 7.44 3.50 -3.62
CA GLY A 137 7.22 2.06 -3.48
C GLY A 137 7.44 1.56 -2.05
N THR A 138 8.51 2.00 -1.39
CA THR A 138 8.76 1.64 0.02
C THR A 138 7.72 2.25 0.96
N MET A 139 7.22 3.46 0.66
CA MET A 139 6.11 4.06 1.42
C MET A 139 4.80 3.29 1.23
N ASP A 140 4.49 2.84 0.00
CA ASP A 140 3.34 1.98 -0.30
C ASP A 140 3.40 0.69 0.53
N GLU A 141 4.52 -0.04 0.45
CA GLU A 141 4.71 -1.28 1.21
C GLU A 141 4.64 -1.07 2.73
N PHE A 142 5.25 0.01 3.24
CA PHE A 142 5.20 0.37 4.65
C PHE A 142 3.77 0.64 5.13
N PHE A 143 3.04 1.51 4.42
CA PHE A 143 1.68 1.86 4.81
C PHE A 143 0.70 0.70 4.61
N GLU A 144 0.95 -0.21 3.67
CA GLU A 144 0.19 -1.45 3.53
C GLU A 144 0.30 -2.33 4.78
N VAL A 145 1.53 -2.64 5.21
CA VAL A 145 1.77 -3.53 6.36
C VAL A 145 1.15 -2.95 7.63
N VAL A 146 1.38 -1.67 7.93
CA VAL A 146 0.84 -1.07 9.15
C VAL A 146 -0.69 -0.93 9.08
N ASP A 147 -1.28 -0.66 7.91
CA ASP A 147 -2.74 -0.65 7.77
C ASP A 147 -3.34 -2.05 7.98
N LEU A 148 -2.72 -3.10 7.43
CA LEU A 148 -3.18 -4.48 7.60
C LEU A 148 -3.09 -4.94 9.07
N MET A 149 -2.00 -4.62 9.77
CA MET A 149 -1.87 -4.91 11.21
C MET A 149 -2.94 -4.20 12.05
N GLU A 150 -3.26 -2.94 11.72
CA GLU A 150 -4.25 -2.16 12.45
C GLU A 150 -5.70 -2.56 12.13
N LEU A 151 -5.95 -3.06 10.92
CA LEU A 151 -7.23 -3.68 10.56
C LEU A 151 -7.40 -5.07 11.19
N GLY A 152 -6.35 -5.61 11.82
CA GLY A 152 -6.34 -6.96 12.39
C GLY A 152 -6.27 -8.06 11.33
N MET A 153 -5.91 -7.72 10.09
CA MET A 153 -5.86 -8.65 8.95
C MET A 153 -4.47 -9.26 8.73
N MET A 154 -3.53 -8.89 9.59
CA MET A 154 -2.18 -9.42 9.69
C MET A 154 -1.82 -9.47 11.18
N ASN A 155 -1.08 -10.51 11.58
CA ASN A 155 -0.52 -10.58 12.93
C ASN A 155 0.39 -9.38 13.20
N LYS A 156 0.44 -8.95 14.45
CA LYS A 156 1.37 -7.89 14.85
C LYS A 156 2.78 -8.44 14.85
N SER A 157 3.64 -7.85 14.02
CA SER A 157 5.07 -8.12 13.99
C SER A 157 5.82 -6.81 14.28
N PRO A 158 7.05 -6.86 14.82
CA PRO A 158 7.86 -5.66 15.03
C PRO A 158 8.08 -4.92 13.71
N ILE A 159 7.88 -3.60 13.75
CA ILE A 159 8.19 -2.67 12.67
C ILE A 159 9.46 -1.92 13.03
N ILE A 160 10.55 -2.25 12.34
CA ILE A 160 11.86 -1.63 12.54
C ILE A 160 12.10 -0.61 11.42
N LEU A 161 12.38 0.63 11.79
CA LEU A 161 12.58 1.76 10.89
C LEU A 161 14.05 2.21 10.97
N VAL A 162 14.87 1.81 10.00
CA VAL A 162 16.30 2.13 9.96
C VAL A 162 16.50 3.53 9.38
N GLY A 163 17.29 4.36 10.06
CA GLY A 163 17.61 5.72 9.63
C GLY A 163 16.71 6.77 10.26
N SER A 164 17.04 7.20 11.47
CA SER A 164 16.17 8.07 12.26
C SER A 164 15.98 9.46 11.64
N SER A 165 16.96 9.97 10.90
CA SER A 165 16.86 11.21 10.11
C SER A 165 15.75 11.15 9.06
N TYR A 166 15.56 9.99 8.44
CA TYR A 166 14.53 9.75 7.43
C TYR A 166 13.15 9.59 8.06
N TRP A 167 13.00 8.77 9.10
CA TRP A 167 11.68 8.40 9.64
C TRP A 167 11.09 9.42 10.62
N LYS A 168 11.90 10.18 11.37
CA LYS A 168 11.40 11.15 12.37
C LYS A 168 10.50 12.25 11.77
N PRO A 169 10.81 12.87 10.61
CA PRO A 169 9.91 13.82 9.97
C PRO A 169 8.54 13.22 9.59
N LEU A 170 8.52 12.00 9.06
CA LEU A 170 7.27 11.30 8.73
C LEU A 170 6.45 11.02 9.99
N ILE A 171 7.08 10.47 11.04
CA ILE A 171 6.44 10.23 12.34
C ILE A 171 5.87 11.53 12.92
N LYS A 172 6.58 12.66 12.78
CA LYS A 172 6.08 13.97 13.21
C LYS A 172 4.81 14.35 12.45
N PHE A 173 4.77 14.19 11.13
CA PHE A 173 3.55 14.41 10.33
C PHE A 173 2.39 13.54 10.81
N LEU A 174 2.63 12.24 11.02
CA LEU A 174 1.59 11.32 11.48
C LEU A 174 1.01 11.74 12.83
N LYS A 175 1.86 12.16 13.78
CA LYS A 175 1.41 12.67 15.09
C LYS A 175 0.62 13.97 14.99
N SER A 176 1.15 14.98 14.30
CA SER A 176 0.51 16.30 14.26
C SER A 176 -0.73 16.36 13.35
N CYS A 177 -0.70 15.69 12.20
CA CYS A 177 -1.75 15.79 11.21
C CYS A 177 -2.73 14.61 11.34
N CYS A 178 -2.25 13.37 11.31
CA CYS A 178 -3.13 12.20 11.27
C CYS A 178 -3.80 11.87 12.61
N ILE A 179 -3.07 11.98 13.73
CA ILE A 179 -3.61 11.82 15.10
C ILE A 179 -4.33 13.10 15.53
N GLU A 180 -3.59 14.19 15.76
CA GLU A 180 -4.15 15.42 16.37
C GLU A 180 -5.12 16.17 15.43
N GLY A 181 -4.81 16.23 14.13
CA GLY A 181 -5.62 16.95 13.15
C GLY A 181 -6.86 16.19 12.68
N ALA A 182 -6.67 14.99 12.12
CA ALA A 182 -7.73 14.22 11.49
C ALA A 182 -8.40 13.18 12.41
N GLY A 183 -7.81 12.86 13.56
CA GLY A 183 -8.32 11.81 14.46
C GLY A 183 -8.41 10.43 13.79
N SER A 184 -7.53 10.18 12.83
CA SER A 184 -7.59 9.00 11.94
C SER A 184 -6.82 7.79 12.46
N MET A 185 -6.00 7.98 13.50
CA MET A 185 -5.12 7.00 14.12
C MET A 185 -4.87 7.37 15.58
N THR A 186 -4.30 6.44 16.35
CA THR A 186 -3.95 6.63 17.77
C THR A 186 -2.44 6.61 17.99
N ALA A 187 -1.99 7.14 19.13
CA ALA A 187 -0.58 7.21 19.45
C ALA A 187 0.03 5.82 19.70
N GLU A 188 -0.76 4.89 20.24
CA GLU A 188 -0.34 3.51 20.52
C GLU A 188 0.12 2.79 19.26
N GLN A 189 -0.57 3.03 18.13
CA GLN A 189 -0.25 2.42 16.83
C GLN A 189 1.19 2.78 16.40
N ILE A 190 1.56 4.06 16.51
CA ILE A 190 2.89 4.56 16.13
C ILE A 190 3.96 4.22 17.19
N ASN A 191 3.60 4.24 18.48
CA ASN A 191 4.55 3.98 19.56
C ASN A 191 5.07 2.53 19.55
N SER A 192 4.41 1.63 18.83
CA SER A 192 4.85 0.26 18.59
C SER A 192 6.06 0.15 17.65
N TRP A 193 6.39 1.20 16.89
CA TRP A 193 7.48 1.17 15.91
C TRP A 193 8.84 1.45 16.54
N HIS A 194 9.87 0.83 15.99
CA HIS A 194 11.24 0.91 16.51
C HIS A 194 12.14 1.63 15.53
N VAL A 195 12.40 2.92 15.78
CA VAL A 195 13.34 3.71 14.98
C VAL A 195 14.76 3.46 15.48
N VAL A 196 15.64 3.01 14.59
CA VAL A 196 17.01 2.57 14.92
C VAL A 196 18.01 3.13 13.91
N ASP A 197 19.29 3.19 14.30
CA ASP A 197 20.36 3.71 13.44
C ASP A 197 21.50 2.67 13.22
N SER A 198 21.38 1.46 13.79
CA SER A 198 22.38 0.38 13.65
C SER A 198 21.74 -1.00 13.49
N ALA A 199 22.53 -1.94 12.95
CA ALA A 199 22.09 -3.31 12.76
C ALA A 199 21.84 -4.05 14.10
N GLN A 200 22.64 -3.74 15.12
CA GLN A 200 22.52 -4.34 16.45
C GLN A 200 21.23 -3.90 17.16
N GLU A 201 20.87 -2.61 17.04
CA GLU A 201 19.62 -2.10 17.56
C GLU A 201 18.43 -2.75 16.85
N ALA A 202 18.46 -2.84 15.51
CA ALA A 202 17.44 -3.53 14.74
C ALA A 202 17.26 -4.98 15.22
N PHE A 203 18.37 -5.73 15.32
CA PHE A 203 18.33 -7.13 15.72
C PHE A 203 17.82 -7.35 17.15
N LYS A 204 18.05 -6.41 18.07
CA LYS A 204 17.52 -6.49 19.44
C LYS A 204 15.99 -6.59 19.45
N TYR A 205 15.31 -5.82 18.60
CA TYR A 205 13.85 -5.84 18.51
C TYR A 205 13.33 -7.08 17.77
N ILE A 206 14.07 -7.55 16.77
CA ILE A 206 13.77 -8.80 16.05
C ILE A 206 13.86 -9.97 17.03
N LYS A 207 15.02 -10.20 17.66
CA LYS A 207 15.24 -11.31 18.59
C LYS A 207 14.33 -11.29 19.82
N GLY A 208 13.94 -10.10 20.29
CA GLY A 208 13.09 -9.93 21.48
C GLY A 208 11.63 -10.29 21.26
N HIS A 209 11.23 -10.55 20.02
CA HIS A 209 9.90 -10.99 19.66
C HIS A 209 9.86 -12.52 19.67
N ASP A 210 9.22 -13.12 20.66
CA ASP A 210 8.86 -14.52 20.56
C ASP A 210 7.64 -14.61 19.64
N ASP A 211 7.78 -15.31 18.51
CA ASP A 211 6.64 -15.60 17.68
C ASP A 211 5.59 -16.29 18.54
N ALA A 212 4.40 -15.71 18.63
CA ALA A 212 3.22 -16.40 19.10
C ALA A 212 2.78 -17.50 18.11
N HIS A 213 3.73 -18.15 17.41
CA HIS A 213 3.54 -19.26 16.46
C HIS A 213 2.97 -20.53 17.11
N ASN A 214 2.60 -20.49 18.39
CA ASN A 214 1.86 -21.55 19.07
C ASN A 214 0.35 -21.30 19.23
N GLN A 215 -0.23 -20.27 18.60
CA GLN A 215 -1.69 -20.18 18.47
C GLN A 215 -2.13 -20.51 17.06
N THR A 216 -2.56 -21.77 16.91
CA THR A 216 -3.57 -22.28 15.98
C THR A 216 -3.61 -21.63 14.60
N CYS A 217 -3.23 -22.41 13.57
CA CYS A 217 -3.73 -22.25 12.21
C CYS A 217 -5.23 -21.97 12.24
N ASP A 218 -5.62 -20.71 12.08
CA ASP A 218 -6.99 -20.37 11.75
C ASP A 218 -6.99 -19.61 10.43
N LEU A 219 -7.57 -20.26 9.45
CA LEU A 219 -7.86 -19.70 8.15
C LEU A 219 -9.15 -18.87 8.28
N SER A 220 -9.02 -17.71 8.92
CA SER A 220 -9.98 -16.60 8.87
C SER A 220 -9.57 -15.58 7.80
N ALA A 221 -10.39 -14.55 7.55
CA ALA A 221 -10.02 -13.43 6.65
C ALA A 221 -8.77 -12.65 7.14
N ASP A 222 -8.30 -13.00 8.33
CA ASP A 222 -7.29 -12.28 9.11
C ASP A 222 -5.97 -13.06 9.26
N ASN A 223 -5.87 -14.31 8.74
CA ASN A 223 -4.64 -15.11 8.74
C ASN A 223 -4.58 -16.05 7.51
N PHE A 224 -3.54 -15.95 6.67
CA PHE A 224 -3.49 -16.61 5.34
C PHE A 224 -2.50 -17.81 5.23
N HIS A 225 -2.03 -18.41 6.33
CA HIS A 225 -0.77 -19.19 6.31
C HIS A 225 -0.88 -20.72 6.40
N CYS A 226 -2.04 -21.34 6.19
CA CYS A 226 -2.19 -22.81 6.27
C CYS A 226 -2.91 -23.45 5.06
N LEU A 227 -2.46 -24.65 4.67
CA LEU A 227 -2.79 -25.34 3.41
C LEU A 227 -4.16 -26.07 3.38
N GLU A 228 -4.88 -26.18 4.50
CA GLU A 228 -6.05 -27.07 4.59
C GLU A 228 -7.32 -26.56 3.88
N ASN A 229 -7.29 -25.39 3.23
CA ASN A 229 -8.49 -24.82 2.59
C ASN A 229 -8.17 -23.89 1.39
N VAL A 230 -7.03 -24.10 0.73
CA VAL A 230 -6.54 -23.26 -0.38
C VAL A 230 -7.56 -23.21 -1.53
N ASN A 231 -8.22 -24.34 -1.84
CA ASN A 231 -9.11 -24.45 -3.00
C ASN A 231 -10.26 -23.44 -2.97
N TRP A 232 -11.05 -23.35 -1.90
CA TRP A 232 -12.22 -22.44 -1.87
C TRP A 232 -11.79 -20.95 -1.84
N ARG A 233 -10.67 -20.64 -1.19
CA ARG A 233 -10.14 -19.27 -1.09
C ARG A 233 -9.63 -18.77 -2.43
N VAL A 234 -8.91 -19.62 -3.16
CA VAL A 234 -8.48 -19.38 -4.54
C VAL A 234 -9.69 -19.08 -5.41
N PHE A 235 -10.75 -19.90 -5.34
CA PHE A 235 -12.00 -19.62 -6.07
C PHE A 235 -12.66 -18.30 -5.63
N ARG A 236 -12.61 -17.95 -4.34
CA ARG A 236 -13.17 -16.69 -3.83
C ARG A 236 -12.38 -15.48 -4.31
N ILE A 237 -11.05 -15.50 -4.25
CA ILE A 237 -10.18 -14.44 -4.79
C ILE A 237 -10.45 -14.26 -6.28
N MET A 238 -10.50 -15.37 -7.03
CA MET A 238 -10.81 -15.34 -8.45
C MET A 238 -12.17 -14.69 -8.72
N SER A 239 -13.21 -15.11 -7.97
CA SER A 239 -14.56 -14.54 -8.06
C SER A 239 -14.57 -13.03 -7.76
N GLU A 240 -13.87 -12.60 -6.71
CA GLU A 240 -13.75 -11.18 -6.35
C GLU A 240 -13.00 -10.37 -7.40
N LEU A 241 -11.93 -10.91 -7.98
CA LEU A 241 -11.19 -10.24 -9.07
C LEU A 241 -12.04 -10.11 -10.33
N VAL A 242 -12.74 -11.18 -10.74
CA VAL A 242 -13.65 -11.15 -11.90
C VAL A 242 -14.74 -10.09 -11.68
N GLN A 243 -15.47 -10.19 -10.57
CA GLN A 243 -16.54 -9.24 -10.24
C GLN A 243 -16.02 -7.81 -10.14
N GLY A 244 -14.85 -7.63 -9.52
CA GLY A 244 -14.20 -6.34 -9.39
C GLY A 244 -13.85 -5.70 -10.73
N PHE A 245 -13.18 -6.43 -11.62
CA PHE A 245 -12.81 -5.91 -12.94
C PHE A 245 -14.03 -5.65 -13.83
N GLU A 246 -15.04 -6.51 -13.81
CA GLU A 246 -16.30 -6.28 -14.52
C GLU A 246 -16.99 -5.02 -14.00
N PHE A 247 -17.02 -4.85 -12.68
CA PHE A 247 -17.66 -3.72 -12.02
C PHE A 247 -17.03 -2.39 -12.41
N VAL A 248 -15.70 -2.28 -12.43
CA VAL A 248 -15.01 -1.03 -12.82
C VAL A 248 -14.93 -0.83 -14.33
N SER A 249 -14.95 -1.89 -15.14
CA SER A 249 -14.92 -1.76 -16.61
C SER A 249 -16.19 -1.12 -17.19
N GLY A 250 -17.30 -1.20 -16.46
CA GLY A 250 -18.56 -0.54 -16.81
C GLY A 250 -18.65 0.94 -16.40
N LEU A 251 -17.57 1.51 -15.86
CA LEU A 251 -17.52 2.91 -15.44
C LEU A 251 -16.89 3.75 -16.56
N ASP A 252 -17.61 4.80 -16.92
CA ASP A 252 -17.15 5.88 -17.79
C ASP A 252 -17.27 7.19 -17.01
N LYS A 253 -16.20 7.99 -17.03
CA LYS A 253 -16.09 9.29 -16.38
C LYS A 253 -16.34 9.24 -14.86
N ASP A 254 -15.31 8.86 -14.12
CA ASP A 254 -15.35 8.69 -12.68
C ASP A 254 -14.18 9.34 -11.94
N VAL A 255 -14.42 9.68 -10.67
CA VAL A 255 -13.39 10.15 -9.74
C VAL A 255 -13.41 9.30 -8.49
N THR A 256 -12.23 8.89 -8.04
CA THR A 256 -12.06 8.15 -6.80
C THR A 256 -11.72 9.11 -5.67
N ILE A 257 -12.54 9.12 -4.62
CA ILE A 257 -12.43 10.04 -3.48
C ILE A 257 -12.23 9.23 -2.19
N LEU A 258 -11.10 9.47 -1.52
CA LEU A 258 -10.60 8.68 -0.40
C LEU A 258 -10.26 9.58 0.79
N GLY A 259 -10.35 9.02 2.00
CA GLY A 259 -10.07 9.75 3.24
C GLY A 259 -10.51 8.97 4.47
N THR A 260 -10.35 9.56 5.66
CA THR A 260 -10.63 8.85 6.91
C THR A 260 -12.10 8.48 7.11
N LYS A 261 -12.33 7.30 7.71
CA LYS A 261 -13.64 6.87 8.24
C LYS A 261 -13.99 7.54 9.57
N SER A 262 -13.00 8.07 10.29
CA SER A 262 -13.12 8.49 11.70
C SER A 262 -13.66 9.91 11.88
N ILE A 263 -14.20 10.53 10.83
CA ILE A 263 -14.60 11.93 10.87
C ILE A 263 -16.07 12.13 11.24
N PRO A 264 -16.41 12.96 12.24
CA PRO A 264 -17.80 13.23 12.59
C PRO A 264 -18.55 14.04 11.51
N LYS A 265 -19.86 13.83 11.39
CA LYS A 265 -20.73 14.54 10.41
C LYS A 265 -20.71 16.06 10.53
N LYS A 266 -20.42 16.58 11.72
CA LYS A 266 -20.32 18.02 12.00
C LYS A 266 -18.96 18.62 11.65
N SER A 267 -17.97 17.80 11.31
CA SER A 267 -16.62 18.25 10.97
C SER A 267 -16.63 19.07 9.67
N PRO A 268 -15.80 20.13 9.56
CA PRO A 268 -15.59 20.87 8.31
C PRO A 268 -15.24 19.96 7.14
N TYR A 269 -14.39 18.94 7.36
CA TYR A 269 -14.03 17.99 6.30
C TYR A 269 -15.21 17.13 5.83
N TYR A 270 -16.15 16.80 6.71
CA TYR A 270 -17.36 16.08 6.28
C TYR A 270 -18.24 16.98 5.40
N GLN A 271 -18.38 18.26 5.74
CA GLN A 271 -19.14 19.22 4.92
C GLN A 271 -18.46 19.50 3.58
N SER A 272 -17.13 19.63 3.59
CA SER A 272 -16.31 19.76 2.38
C SER A 272 -16.46 18.54 1.48
N ALA A 273 -16.29 17.32 2.02
CA ALA A 273 -16.48 16.07 1.29
C ALA A 273 -17.90 15.93 0.70
N LEU A 274 -18.93 16.35 1.45
CA LEU A 274 -20.30 16.41 0.95
C LEU A 274 -20.43 17.36 -0.25
N LYS A 275 -19.83 18.55 -0.17
CA LYS A 275 -19.81 19.52 -1.28
C LYS A 275 -19.04 18.98 -2.50
N VAL A 276 -17.91 18.32 -2.30
CA VAL A 276 -17.16 17.65 -3.39
C VAL A 276 -18.02 16.59 -4.07
N GLY A 277 -18.75 15.76 -3.32
CA GLY A 277 -19.67 14.78 -3.89
C GLY A 277 -20.73 15.42 -4.79
N LYS A 278 -21.27 16.58 -4.39
CA LYS A 278 -22.22 17.35 -5.22
C LYS A 278 -21.57 17.90 -6.49
N LEU A 279 -20.40 18.51 -6.35
CA LEU A 279 -19.66 19.11 -7.45
C LEU A 279 -19.23 18.07 -8.47
N ALA A 280 -18.82 16.87 -8.04
CA ALA A 280 -18.48 15.77 -8.94
C ALA A 280 -19.63 15.45 -9.90
N VAL A 281 -20.84 15.30 -9.37
CA VAL A 281 -22.04 15.02 -10.16
C VAL A 281 -22.36 16.17 -11.11
N LYS A 282 -22.23 17.42 -10.67
CA LYS A 282 -22.43 18.61 -11.54
C LYS A 282 -21.45 18.67 -12.70
N HIS A 283 -20.22 18.20 -12.52
CA HIS A 283 -19.23 18.07 -13.58
C HIS A 283 -19.38 16.77 -14.41
N GLY A 284 -20.41 15.98 -14.10
CA GLY A 284 -20.76 14.75 -14.82
C GLY A 284 -19.89 13.55 -14.46
N TYR A 285 -19.31 13.52 -13.26
CA TYR A 285 -18.53 12.39 -12.76
C TYR A 285 -19.38 11.45 -11.90
N THR A 286 -19.14 10.15 -12.06
CA THR A 286 -19.51 9.14 -11.05
C THR A 286 -18.52 9.21 -9.89
N VAL A 287 -18.99 9.13 -8.64
CA VAL A 287 -18.09 9.10 -7.47
C VAL A 287 -17.82 7.68 -7.03
N ILE A 288 -16.55 7.34 -6.83
CA ILE A 288 -16.10 6.07 -6.26
C ILE A 288 -15.50 6.35 -4.88
N THR A 289 -15.90 5.59 -3.87
CA THR A 289 -15.39 5.72 -2.50
C THR A 289 -15.13 4.35 -1.87
N GLY A 290 -14.56 4.33 -0.67
CA GLY A 290 -14.44 3.12 0.14
C GLY A 290 -15.75 2.55 0.70
N GLY A 291 -16.91 3.14 0.36
CA GLY A 291 -18.26 2.63 0.62
C GLY A 291 -18.77 2.74 2.07
N LYS A 292 -17.91 3.08 3.04
CA LYS A 292 -18.22 3.06 4.48
C LYS A 292 -18.66 4.45 5.00
N TYR A 293 -18.34 4.75 6.26
CA TYR A 293 -18.63 6.02 6.95
C TYR A 293 -17.54 7.09 6.74
N GLY A 294 -17.75 8.27 7.34
CA GLY A 294 -16.78 9.36 7.32
C GLY A 294 -16.76 10.09 5.98
N ILE A 295 -15.57 10.29 5.40
CA ILE A 295 -15.41 10.98 4.10
C ILE A 295 -16.20 10.25 3.00
N ALA A 296 -16.13 8.91 2.95
CA ALA A 296 -16.86 8.12 1.97
C ALA A 296 -18.37 8.41 2.02
N GLU A 297 -19.00 8.29 3.21
CA GLU A 297 -20.42 8.59 3.40
C GLU A 297 -20.77 10.03 3.00
N ALA A 298 -19.94 11.01 3.37
CA ALA A 298 -20.18 12.41 3.03
C ALA A 298 -20.23 12.63 1.51
N VAL A 299 -19.23 12.13 0.79
CA VAL A 299 -19.16 12.20 -0.67
C VAL A 299 -20.35 11.48 -1.30
N ASN A 300 -20.62 10.26 -0.86
CA ASN A 300 -21.73 9.46 -1.38
C ASN A 300 -23.07 10.16 -1.17
N ARG A 301 -23.28 10.75 0.01
CA ARG A 301 -24.47 11.55 0.32
C ARG A 301 -24.60 12.80 -0.54
N GLY A 302 -23.48 13.49 -0.77
CA GLY A 302 -23.43 14.64 -1.68
C GLY A 302 -23.87 14.27 -3.08
N ALA A 303 -23.26 13.22 -3.65
CA ALA A 303 -23.58 12.75 -4.98
C ALA A 303 -25.03 12.24 -5.10
N PHE A 304 -25.50 11.45 -4.12
CA PHE A 304 -26.85 10.91 -4.08
C PHE A 304 -27.93 12.00 -4.08
N HIS A 305 -27.76 13.05 -3.28
CA HIS A 305 -28.73 14.16 -3.23
C HIS A 305 -28.78 15.00 -4.52
N GLU A 306 -27.71 15.03 -5.31
CA GLU A 306 -27.71 15.66 -6.64
C GLU A 306 -28.17 14.70 -7.75
N GLY A 307 -28.62 13.49 -7.39
CA GLY A 307 -29.12 12.49 -8.34
C GLY A 307 -28.02 11.79 -9.15
N GLY A 308 -26.76 11.88 -8.72
CA GLY A 308 -25.64 11.25 -9.41
C GLY A 308 -25.35 9.82 -8.94
N ARG A 309 -24.53 9.13 -9.72
CA ARG A 309 -24.10 7.76 -9.42
C ARG A 309 -23.01 7.76 -8.34
N SER A 310 -23.20 6.91 -7.34
CA SER A 310 -22.40 6.87 -6.11
C SER A 310 -22.02 5.42 -5.80
N ILE A 311 -20.74 5.11 -5.93
CA ILE A 311 -20.21 3.75 -5.90
C ILE A 311 -19.38 3.52 -4.64
N GLY A 312 -19.65 2.42 -3.96
CA GLY A 312 -18.91 2.01 -2.77
C GLY A 312 -18.14 0.71 -3.00
N ILE A 313 -16.82 0.77 -2.87
CA ILE A 313 -15.94 -0.40 -2.90
C ILE A 313 -15.65 -0.76 -1.45
N GLY A 314 -16.44 -1.69 -0.90
CA GLY A 314 -16.48 -2.05 0.52
C GLY A 314 -15.64 -3.28 0.90
N MET A 315 -15.48 -3.49 2.20
CA MET A 315 -14.85 -4.67 2.81
C MET A 315 -15.89 -5.35 3.69
N GLU A 316 -15.86 -6.67 3.73
CA GLU A 316 -16.40 -7.47 4.82
C GLU A 316 -15.30 -7.64 5.87
N VAL A 317 -15.56 -7.21 7.11
CA VAL A 317 -14.61 -7.33 8.24
C VAL A 317 -15.35 -8.05 9.36
N ALA A 318 -14.75 -9.12 9.91
CA ALA A 318 -15.38 -9.96 10.94
C ALA A 318 -16.82 -10.42 10.58
N GLY A 319 -17.06 -10.76 9.30
CA GLY A 319 -18.36 -11.19 8.78
C GLY A 319 -19.41 -10.09 8.63
N HIS A 320 -19.06 -8.82 8.92
CA HIS A 320 -19.98 -7.69 8.85
C HIS A 320 -19.73 -6.89 7.58
N LYS A 321 -20.79 -6.67 6.81
CA LYS A 321 -20.79 -5.78 5.64
C LYS A 321 -21.20 -4.40 6.10
N GLU A 322 -20.26 -3.47 6.04
CA GLU A 322 -20.54 -2.10 6.41
C GLU A 322 -20.44 -1.20 5.18
N VAL A 323 -21.61 -0.83 4.65
CA VAL A 323 -21.76 0.17 3.60
C VAL A 323 -22.80 1.21 3.98
N ASN A 324 -22.63 2.44 3.50
CA ASN A 324 -23.59 3.50 3.76
C ASN A 324 -24.80 3.44 2.81
N SER A 325 -25.91 4.09 3.20
CA SER A 325 -27.18 4.04 2.48
C SER A 325 -27.28 4.98 1.28
N TYR A 326 -26.23 5.75 0.97
CA TYR A 326 -26.20 6.73 -0.13
C TYR A 326 -25.47 6.19 -1.38
N LEU A 327 -25.24 4.89 -1.41
CA LEU A 327 -24.66 4.20 -2.56
C LEU A 327 -25.77 3.84 -3.54
N THR A 328 -25.55 4.14 -4.81
CA THR A 328 -26.39 3.62 -5.91
C THR A 328 -25.98 2.20 -6.27
N ASP A 329 -24.68 1.91 -6.21
CA ASP A 329 -24.10 0.59 -6.43
C ASP A 329 -22.98 0.33 -5.42
N SER A 330 -22.72 -0.93 -5.11
CA SER A 330 -21.58 -1.30 -4.28
C SER A 330 -21.05 -2.69 -4.61
N ILE A 331 -19.77 -2.90 -4.34
CA ILE A 331 -19.13 -4.21 -4.40
C ILE A 331 -18.38 -4.44 -3.08
N ILE A 332 -18.46 -5.66 -2.55
CA ILE A 332 -17.89 -6.01 -1.24
C ILE A 332 -16.85 -7.11 -1.40
N PHE A 333 -15.67 -6.86 -0.85
CA PHE A 333 -14.53 -7.77 -0.88
C PHE A 333 -14.29 -8.39 0.49
N LYS A 334 -13.81 -9.63 0.51
CA LYS A 334 -13.32 -10.28 1.74
C LYS A 334 -11.82 -10.10 1.90
N PHE A 335 -11.09 -9.96 0.80
CA PHE A 335 -9.63 -9.81 0.84
C PHE A 335 -9.23 -8.33 0.64
N PRO A 336 -8.38 -7.75 1.50
CA PRO A 336 -7.94 -6.36 1.36
C PRO A 336 -7.24 -6.12 0.04
N PHE A 337 -6.44 -7.09 -0.38
CA PHE A 337 -5.66 -7.01 -1.59
C PHE A 337 -6.54 -6.99 -2.86
N THR A 338 -7.64 -7.77 -2.91
CA THR A 338 -8.56 -7.74 -4.06
C THR A 338 -9.32 -6.42 -4.07
N ARG A 339 -9.82 -5.96 -2.92
CA ARG A 339 -10.47 -4.65 -2.80
C ARG A 339 -9.56 -3.53 -3.29
N LYS A 340 -8.30 -3.55 -2.88
CA LYS A 340 -7.31 -2.52 -3.16
C LYS A 340 -7.13 -2.33 -4.66
N LEU A 341 -6.91 -3.41 -5.39
CA LEU A 341 -6.79 -3.37 -6.87
C LEU A 341 -7.98 -2.69 -7.56
N ILE A 342 -9.16 -2.79 -6.98
CA ILE A 342 -10.39 -2.26 -7.56
C ILE A 342 -10.62 -0.82 -7.12
N VAL A 343 -10.26 -0.44 -5.88
CA VAL A 343 -10.37 0.94 -5.41
C VAL A 343 -9.34 1.88 -6.02
N THR A 344 -8.15 1.38 -6.33
CA THR A 344 -7.09 2.13 -7.03
C THR A 344 -7.08 1.85 -8.53
N ALA A 345 -8.13 1.21 -9.05
CA ALA A 345 -8.32 1.06 -10.49
C ALA A 345 -8.30 2.45 -11.17
N PRO A 346 -7.78 2.57 -12.40
CA PRO A 346 -7.62 3.87 -13.04
C PRO A 346 -8.92 4.65 -13.17
N SER A 347 -9.06 5.71 -12.36
CA SER A 347 -10.08 6.75 -12.48
C SER A 347 -9.60 7.90 -13.36
N ASP A 348 -10.48 8.85 -13.69
CA ASP A 348 -10.06 10.09 -14.35
C ASP A 348 -9.33 11.04 -13.39
N ALA A 349 -9.57 10.93 -12.09
CA ALA A 349 -8.79 11.60 -11.04
C ALA A 349 -8.89 10.86 -9.69
N PHE A 350 -7.89 11.08 -8.85
CA PHE A 350 -7.87 10.62 -7.45
C PHE A 350 -7.85 11.83 -6.51
N ILE A 351 -8.76 11.86 -5.54
CA ILE A 351 -8.91 12.95 -4.58
C ILE A 351 -8.75 12.38 -3.17
N PHE A 352 -7.78 12.90 -2.43
CA PHE A 352 -7.45 12.46 -1.08
C PHE A 352 -7.76 13.56 -0.06
N PHE A 353 -8.76 13.29 0.77
CA PHE A 353 -9.00 14.01 2.01
C PHE A 353 -8.05 13.53 3.11
N PRO A 354 -7.86 14.32 4.17
CA PRO A 354 -7.09 13.92 5.34
C PRO A 354 -7.44 12.53 5.88
N GLY A 355 -6.41 11.77 6.22
CA GLY A 355 -6.58 10.42 6.76
C GLY A 355 -5.30 9.79 7.30
N GLY A 356 -5.43 8.50 7.63
CA GLY A 356 -4.37 7.73 8.30
C GLY A 356 -3.75 6.67 7.40
N PHE A 357 -3.36 5.52 7.96
CA PHE A 357 -2.61 4.48 7.24
C PHE A 357 -3.28 4.04 5.94
N GLY A 358 -4.54 3.64 5.94
CA GLY A 358 -5.23 3.26 4.70
C GLY A 358 -5.31 4.35 3.63
N THR A 359 -5.42 5.63 4.04
CA THR A 359 -5.41 6.76 3.09
C THR A 359 -4.00 6.98 2.51
N LEU A 360 -2.96 6.89 3.34
CA LEU A 360 -1.57 7.03 2.94
C LEU A 360 -1.12 5.87 2.06
N HIS A 361 -1.50 4.65 2.40
CA HIS A 361 -1.30 3.45 1.58
C HIS A 361 -1.87 3.65 0.18
N GLN A 362 -3.15 4.02 0.06
CA GLN A 362 -3.78 4.24 -1.25
C GLN A 362 -3.13 5.38 -2.03
N LEU A 363 -2.70 6.46 -1.36
CA LEU A 363 -1.98 7.56 -1.98
C LEU A 363 -0.65 7.09 -2.57
N PHE A 364 0.20 6.44 -1.77
CA PHE A 364 1.51 5.99 -2.21
C PHE A 364 1.43 4.86 -3.25
N GLU A 365 0.38 4.02 -3.21
CA GLU A 365 0.13 3.04 -4.27
C GLU A 365 -0.14 3.74 -5.62
N VAL A 366 -1.05 4.71 -5.66
CA VAL A 366 -1.36 5.45 -6.91
C VAL A 366 -0.12 6.18 -7.44
N LEU A 367 0.63 6.85 -6.56
CA LEU A 367 1.89 7.53 -6.93
C LEU A 367 2.92 6.54 -7.47
N THR A 368 3.07 5.37 -6.85
CA THR A 368 3.99 4.31 -7.30
C THR A 368 3.58 3.76 -8.66
N LEU A 369 2.29 3.51 -8.89
CA LEU A 369 1.78 3.02 -10.17
C LEU A 369 1.97 4.05 -11.29
N MET A 370 1.84 5.35 -11.00
CA MET A 370 2.11 6.43 -11.94
C MET A 370 3.60 6.60 -12.23
N GLN A 371 4.44 6.62 -11.18
CA GLN A 371 5.90 6.71 -11.29
C GLN A 371 6.48 5.56 -12.13
N THR A 372 5.99 4.33 -11.91
CA THR A 372 6.44 3.15 -12.65
C THR A 372 5.76 2.98 -14.01
N SER A 373 4.96 3.97 -14.45
CA SER A 373 4.21 3.96 -15.72
C SER A 373 3.30 2.74 -15.90
N LYS A 374 2.83 2.13 -14.81
CA LYS A 374 1.86 1.02 -14.82
C LYS A 374 0.44 1.49 -15.02
N ILE A 375 0.15 2.72 -14.62
CA ILE A 375 -1.05 3.44 -15.01
C ILE A 375 -0.65 4.75 -15.67
N LYS A 376 -1.53 5.28 -16.54
CA LYS A 376 -1.34 6.61 -17.11
C LYS A 376 -1.35 7.66 -16.00
N LYS A 377 -0.57 8.74 -16.16
CA LYS A 377 -0.62 9.87 -15.23
C LYS A 377 -2.03 10.47 -15.22
N ARG A 378 -2.57 10.67 -14.02
CA ARG A 378 -3.89 11.26 -13.77
C ARG A 378 -3.75 12.34 -12.69
N PRO A 379 -4.68 13.31 -12.61
CA PRO A 379 -4.72 14.23 -11.48
C PRO A 379 -4.81 13.46 -10.16
N VAL A 380 -3.84 13.69 -9.28
CA VAL A 380 -3.88 13.31 -7.87
C VAL A 380 -3.99 14.59 -7.06
N ILE A 381 -5.08 14.73 -6.29
CA ILE A 381 -5.44 15.98 -5.63
C ILE A 381 -5.54 15.74 -4.13
N LEU A 382 -4.76 16.47 -3.35
CA LEU A 382 -4.75 16.42 -1.89
C LEU A 382 -5.55 17.61 -1.35
N VAL A 383 -6.61 17.36 -0.59
CA VAL A 383 -7.49 18.40 -0.04
C VAL A 383 -6.99 18.84 1.32
N ASP A 384 -6.88 20.16 1.53
CA ASP A 384 -6.35 20.88 2.70
C ASP A 384 -4.82 20.97 2.77
N HIS A 385 -4.31 22.14 2.40
CA HIS A 385 -2.89 22.45 2.41
C HIS A 385 -2.28 22.37 3.80
N LYS A 386 -3.02 22.78 4.84
CA LYS A 386 -2.52 22.73 6.21
C LYS A 386 -2.22 21.28 6.64
N PHE A 387 -3.08 20.34 6.26
CA PHE A 387 -2.89 18.93 6.60
C PHE A 387 -1.70 18.32 5.83
N TRP A 388 -1.64 18.51 4.50
CA TRP A 388 -0.69 17.81 3.64
C TRP A 388 0.70 18.46 3.55
N LEU A 389 0.84 19.74 3.90
CA LEU A 389 2.12 20.46 3.77
C LEU A 389 3.30 19.79 4.48
N PRO A 390 3.19 19.24 5.71
CA PRO A 390 4.32 18.56 6.34
C PRO A 390 4.74 17.29 5.59
N LEU A 391 3.79 16.52 5.02
CA LEU A 391 4.10 15.37 4.18
C LEU A 391 4.75 15.79 2.86
N HIS A 392 4.26 16.86 2.24
CA HIS A 392 4.87 17.42 1.03
C HIS A 392 6.31 17.89 1.29
N LYS A 393 6.56 18.56 2.42
CA LYS A 393 7.92 18.93 2.84
C LYS A 393 8.80 17.71 3.08
N PHE A 394 8.25 16.63 3.65
CA PHE A 394 8.97 15.38 3.79
C PHE A 394 9.34 14.77 2.43
N ILE A 395 8.39 14.70 1.48
CA ILE A 395 8.67 14.19 0.13
C ILE A 395 9.74 15.03 -0.57
N LYS A 396 9.54 16.35 -0.67
CA LYS A 396 10.47 17.27 -1.34
C LYS A 396 11.86 17.26 -0.69
N LYS A 397 11.93 17.40 0.64
CA LYS A 397 13.22 17.50 1.31
C LYS A 397 13.90 16.15 1.43
N VAL A 398 13.19 15.13 1.91
CA VAL A 398 13.82 13.87 2.27
C VAL A 398 13.91 12.95 1.05
N LEU A 399 12.80 12.65 0.39
CA LEU A 399 12.76 11.64 -0.68
C LEU A 399 13.43 12.14 -1.96
N VAL A 400 13.26 13.42 -2.31
CA VAL A 400 13.86 14.00 -3.53
C VAL A 400 15.29 14.47 -3.25
N HIS A 401 15.53 15.29 -2.22
CA HIS A 401 16.85 15.89 -2.02
C HIS A 401 17.80 15.11 -1.10
N ASP A 402 17.37 14.68 0.10
CA ASP A 402 18.29 14.11 1.09
C ASP A 402 18.71 12.67 0.73
N VAL A 403 17.81 11.85 0.16
CA VAL A 403 18.08 10.44 -0.20
C VAL A 403 17.97 10.11 -1.69
N ASP A 404 17.54 11.05 -2.54
CA ASP A 404 17.43 10.89 -4.00
C ASP A 404 16.72 9.58 -4.45
N THR A 405 15.61 9.26 -3.78
CA THR A 405 14.80 8.06 -4.06
C THR A 405 13.60 8.34 -4.94
N VAL A 406 13.26 9.62 -5.15
CA VAL A 406 12.19 10.11 -6.02
C VAL A 406 12.77 11.23 -6.88
N SER A 407 12.46 11.23 -8.19
CA SER A 407 12.97 12.27 -9.10
C SER A 407 12.21 13.59 -8.92
N ASP A 408 12.81 14.72 -9.33
CA ASP A 408 12.13 16.02 -9.34
C ASP A 408 10.83 15.97 -10.19
N GLU A 409 10.82 15.24 -11.32
CA GLU A 409 9.62 15.11 -12.16
C GLU A 409 8.47 14.34 -11.47
N ASP A 410 8.79 13.45 -10.53
CA ASP A 410 7.81 12.63 -9.81
C ASP A 410 7.18 13.39 -8.64
N ASP A 411 7.75 14.51 -8.21
CA ASP A 411 7.20 15.32 -7.12
C ASP A 411 6.02 16.21 -7.57
N GLU A 412 5.83 16.34 -8.88
CA GLU A 412 4.70 17.01 -9.53
C GLU A 412 3.50 16.08 -9.77
N LEU A 413 3.58 14.81 -9.33
CA LEU A 413 2.51 13.82 -9.54
C LEU A 413 1.21 14.14 -8.77
N TYR A 414 1.24 15.07 -7.82
CA TYR A 414 0.05 15.49 -7.08
C TYR A 414 0.00 17.02 -6.88
N GLN A 415 -1.21 17.53 -6.66
CA GLN A 415 -1.47 18.93 -6.36
C GLN A 415 -2.22 19.06 -5.04
N ILE A 416 -1.96 20.13 -4.28
CA ILE A 416 -2.63 20.38 -3.00
C ILE A 416 -3.56 21.58 -3.15
N VAL A 417 -4.83 21.43 -2.78
CA VAL A 417 -5.87 22.45 -2.93
C VAL A 417 -6.59 22.71 -1.61
N ASP A 418 -7.09 23.93 -1.42
CA ASP A 418 -7.80 24.35 -0.19
C ASP A 418 -9.30 24.52 -0.40
N ASN A 419 -9.77 24.44 -1.64
CA ASN A 419 -11.15 24.72 -2.02
C ASN A 419 -11.71 23.61 -2.93
N GLU A 420 -13.00 23.31 -2.77
CA GLU A 420 -13.65 22.21 -3.49
C GLU A 420 -13.84 22.47 -5.00
N GLU A 421 -14.01 23.74 -5.40
CA GLU A 421 -14.08 24.14 -6.81
C GLU A 421 -12.73 23.92 -7.51
N GLN A 422 -11.61 24.26 -6.87
CA GLN A 422 -10.26 24.07 -7.42
C GLN A 422 -9.98 22.61 -7.81
N ILE A 423 -10.57 21.64 -7.11
CA ILE A 423 -10.45 20.22 -7.45
C ILE A 423 -10.86 19.98 -8.91
N PHE A 424 -12.01 20.52 -9.34
CA PHE A 424 -12.53 20.27 -10.67
C PHE A 424 -11.91 21.17 -11.74
N GLU A 425 -11.38 22.34 -11.35
CA GLU A 425 -10.51 23.16 -12.20
C GLU A 425 -9.27 22.36 -12.61
N VAL A 426 -8.55 21.79 -11.62
CA VAL A 426 -7.36 20.95 -11.85
C VAL A 426 -7.68 19.76 -12.76
N ILE A 427 -8.81 19.08 -12.53
CA ILE A 427 -9.21 17.94 -13.37
C ILE A 427 -9.52 18.41 -14.81
N SER A 428 -10.18 19.56 -14.98
CA SER A 428 -10.57 20.06 -16.30
C SER A 428 -9.39 20.59 -17.13
N GLU A 429 -8.38 21.16 -16.47
CA GLU A 429 -7.18 21.71 -17.10
C GLU A 429 -6.12 20.63 -17.39
N TRP A 430 -6.29 19.44 -16.82
CA TRP A 430 -5.34 18.34 -16.98
C TRP A 430 -5.22 17.89 -18.44
N LYS A 431 -4.11 18.27 -19.07
CA LYS A 431 -3.73 17.75 -20.38
C LYS A 431 -3.04 16.42 -20.18
N SER A 432 -3.58 15.38 -20.81
CA SER A 432 -2.92 14.07 -20.85
C SER A 432 -1.64 14.21 -21.68
N ASN A 433 -0.48 14.29 -21.02
CA ASN A 433 0.83 14.14 -21.67
C ASN A 433 1.13 12.65 -21.89
#